data_AF-A0A2D6R2J7-F1
#
_entry.id   AF-A0A2D6R2J7-F1
#
_cell.length_a   1.000
_cell.length_b   1.000
_cell.length_c   1.000
_cell.angle_alpha   90.00
_cell.angle_beta   90.00
_cell.angle_gamma   90.00
#
_symmetry.space_group_name_H-M   'P 1'
#
loop_
_entity.id
_entity.type
_entity.pdbx_description
1 polymer ?
#
loop_
_entity_poly.entity_id
_entity_poly.type
_entity_poly.pdbx_seq_one_letter_code
_entity_poly.pdbx_strand_id
1 'polypeptide(L)'
;LARGGYESVILLDFARHAVAFGFVTQTIMGVISRVLPVFTGNSLWSPRARTATFVLLNLSVAVRGLEVVVVTGLWPEAWSLIALSGPPAVAAVVLFAANVGMTLRGPRGAVERTPVASDLADAPVLRLLDIPGALNLLVGAGFTPLANPMLRATVARNVTLRQACYLKGIPLPPIVEKIEGLKARAS
;
A
#
# COMPACT_ATOMS: atom_id res chain seq x y z
N LEU A 1 -33.59 27.59 -25.20
CA LEU A 1 -32.96 26.48 -24.46
C LEU A 1 -33.29 26.68 -22.98
N ALA A 2 -34.17 25.83 -22.45
CA ALA A 2 -34.80 26.01 -21.14
C ALA A 2 -33.78 25.90 -19.99
N ARG A 3 -34.04 26.62 -18.89
CA ARG A 3 -33.14 26.69 -17.74
C ARG A 3 -32.70 25.32 -17.20
N GLY A 4 -33.57 24.31 -17.25
CA GLY A 4 -33.24 22.95 -16.79
C GLY A 4 -32.10 22.26 -17.55
N GLY A 5 -31.79 22.66 -18.78
CA GLY A 5 -30.69 22.08 -19.55
C GLY A 5 -29.31 22.44 -18.99
N TYR A 6 -29.09 23.72 -18.63
CA TYR A 6 -27.77 24.16 -18.14
C TYR A 6 -27.49 23.62 -16.73
N GLU A 7 -28.50 23.51 -15.87
CA GLU A 7 -28.35 23.02 -14.49
C GLU A 7 -27.90 21.57 -14.48
N SER A 8 -28.50 20.75 -15.34
CA SER A 8 -28.13 19.34 -15.49
C SER A 8 -26.68 19.15 -15.96
N VAL A 9 -26.19 20.02 -16.84
CA VAL A 9 -24.81 19.96 -17.35
C VAL A 9 -23.80 20.32 -16.26
N ILE A 10 -24.06 21.38 -15.51
CA ILE A 10 -23.17 21.82 -14.41
C ILE A 10 -23.12 20.76 -13.31
N LEU A 11 -24.29 20.25 -12.88
CA LEU A 11 -24.34 19.21 -11.85
C LEU A 11 -23.64 17.92 -12.30
N LEU A 12 -23.75 17.56 -13.58
CA LEU A 12 -23.05 16.41 -14.14
C LEU A 12 -21.53 16.63 -14.17
N ASP A 13 -21.05 17.85 -14.45
CA ASP A 13 -19.63 18.18 -14.41
C ASP A 13 -19.05 18.04 -12.99
N PHE A 14 -19.72 18.62 -11.99
CA PHE A 14 -19.39 18.42 -10.58
C PHE A 14 -19.36 16.93 -10.22
N ALA A 15 -20.41 16.19 -10.58
CA ALA A 15 -20.54 14.77 -10.27
C ALA A 15 -19.37 13.95 -10.86
N ARG A 16 -18.95 14.25 -12.08
CA ARG A 16 -17.78 13.59 -12.71
C ARG A 16 -16.51 13.84 -11.91
N HIS A 17 -16.26 15.08 -11.48
CA HIS A 17 -15.10 15.41 -10.67
C HIS A 17 -15.16 14.79 -9.27
N ALA A 18 -16.32 14.80 -8.62
CA ALA A 18 -16.52 14.17 -7.33
C ALA A 18 -16.27 12.66 -7.38
N VAL A 19 -16.79 11.97 -8.41
CA VAL A 19 -16.54 10.54 -8.61
C VAL A 19 -15.06 10.28 -8.96
N ALA A 20 -14.49 11.03 -9.89
CA ALA A 20 -13.11 10.79 -10.34
C ALA A 20 -12.08 11.08 -9.24
N PHE A 21 -12.12 12.28 -8.65
CA PHE A 21 -11.10 12.73 -7.68
C PHE A 21 -11.48 12.46 -6.23
N GLY A 22 -12.77 12.50 -5.89
CA GLY A 22 -13.26 12.28 -4.52
C GLY A 22 -13.41 10.80 -4.17
N PHE A 23 -13.69 9.93 -5.15
CA PHE A 23 -13.84 8.49 -4.93
C PHE A 23 -12.74 7.68 -5.60
N VAL A 24 -12.74 7.58 -6.93
CA VAL A 24 -11.89 6.62 -7.67
C VAL A 24 -10.41 6.84 -7.40
N THR A 25 -9.92 8.08 -7.56
CA THR A 25 -8.50 8.41 -7.34
C THR A 25 -8.11 8.19 -5.88
N GLN A 26 -8.97 8.58 -4.93
CA GLN A 26 -8.74 8.38 -3.50
C GLN A 26 -8.61 6.90 -3.13
N THR A 27 -9.50 6.06 -3.66
CA THR A 27 -9.43 4.61 -3.47
C THR A 27 -8.12 4.05 -4.02
N ILE A 28 -7.76 4.41 -5.26
CA ILE A 28 -6.52 3.95 -5.91
C ILE A 28 -5.30 4.34 -5.06
N MET A 29 -5.17 5.61 -4.68
CA MET A 29 -4.03 6.05 -3.88
C MET A 29 -4.00 5.42 -2.50
N GLY A 30 -5.17 5.22 -1.87
CA GLY A 30 -5.30 4.55 -0.57
C GLY A 30 -4.81 3.11 -0.62
N VAL A 31 -5.19 2.37 -1.67
CA VAL A 31 -4.74 1.01 -1.94
C VAL A 31 -3.24 0.99 -2.24
N ILE A 32 -2.76 1.79 -3.20
CA ILE A 32 -1.34 1.85 -3.57
C ILE A 32 -0.46 2.17 -2.35
N SER A 33 -0.88 3.10 -1.50
CA SER A 33 -0.10 3.49 -0.31
C SER A 33 0.08 2.35 0.70
N ARG A 34 -0.78 1.32 0.68
CA ARG A 34 -0.66 0.12 1.52
C ARG A 34 0.04 -1.03 0.80
N VAL A 35 -0.27 -1.20 -0.48
CA VAL A 35 0.17 -2.33 -1.29
C VAL A 35 1.62 -2.15 -1.76
N LEU A 36 2.00 -0.93 -2.14
CA LEU A 36 3.34 -0.64 -2.67
C LEU A 36 4.46 -1.00 -1.68
N PRO A 37 4.40 -0.62 -0.38
CA PRO A 37 5.41 -1.02 0.60
C PRO A 37 5.60 -2.53 0.75
N VAL A 38 4.51 -3.30 0.63
CA VAL A 38 4.52 -4.76 0.75
C VAL A 38 5.29 -5.41 -0.40
N PHE A 39 5.11 -4.91 -1.62
CA PHE A 39 5.79 -5.46 -2.80
C PHE A 39 7.24 -5.00 -2.93
N THR A 40 7.56 -3.78 -2.52
CA THR A 40 8.93 -3.25 -2.64
C THR A 40 9.82 -3.64 -1.47
N GLY A 41 9.24 -4.02 -0.32
CA GLY A 41 9.96 -4.19 0.94
C GLY A 41 10.46 -2.87 1.53
N ASN A 42 10.08 -1.73 0.93
CA ASN A 42 10.42 -0.39 1.38
C ASN A 42 9.25 0.21 2.17
N SER A 43 9.55 1.04 3.16
CA SER A 43 8.52 1.94 3.69
C SER A 43 8.13 2.98 2.64
N LEU A 44 6.89 3.48 2.72
CA LEU A 44 6.44 4.59 1.88
C LEU A 44 7.36 5.80 2.14
N TRP A 45 7.89 6.41 1.07
CA TRP A 45 8.90 7.47 1.16
C TRP A 45 8.50 8.61 2.10
N SER A 46 7.26 9.10 1.98
CA SER A 46 6.73 10.12 2.89
C SER A 46 5.26 9.89 3.23
N PRO A 47 4.94 9.49 4.47
CA PRO A 47 3.58 9.45 4.96
C PRO A 47 2.90 10.83 4.96
N ARG A 48 3.68 11.90 5.20
CA ARG A 48 3.17 13.28 5.17
C ARG A 48 2.77 13.71 3.75
N ALA A 49 3.54 13.34 2.74
CA ALA A 49 3.20 13.63 1.34
C ALA A 49 1.90 12.92 0.90
N ARG A 50 1.65 11.71 1.41
CA ARG A 50 0.36 11.02 1.22
C ARG A 50 -0.80 11.80 1.86
N THR A 51 -0.64 12.27 3.09
CA THR A 51 -1.69 13.08 3.75
C THR A 51 -1.92 14.40 3.02
N ALA A 52 -0.85 15.08 2.59
CA ALA A 52 -0.95 16.31 1.81
C ALA A 52 -1.68 16.08 0.47
N THR A 53 -1.40 14.98 -0.23
CA THR A 53 -2.13 14.57 -1.45
C THR A 53 -3.63 14.42 -1.17
N PHE A 54 -3.99 13.73 -0.09
CA PHE A 54 -5.39 13.55 0.31
C PHE A 54 -6.09 14.88 0.59
N VAL A 55 -5.42 15.79 1.32
CA VAL A 55 -5.97 17.11 1.64
C VAL A 55 -6.15 17.95 0.36
N LEU A 56 -5.16 17.96 -0.53
CA LEU A 56 -5.21 18.72 -1.78
C LEU A 56 -6.33 18.25 -2.71
N LEU A 57 -6.58 16.94 -2.82
CA LEU A 57 -7.69 16.43 -3.63
C LEU A 57 -9.05 16.73 -3.01
N ASN A 58 -9.19 16.60 -1.69
CA ASN A 58 -10.43 17.00 -1.02
C ASN A 58 -10.68 18.50 -1.18
N LEU A 59 -9.64 19.34 -1.07
CA LEU A 59 -9.74 20.77 -1.32
C LEU A 59 -10.18 21.06 -2.75
N SER A 60 -9.60 20.37 -3.75
CA SER A 60 -10.02 20.49 -5.15
C SER A 60 -11.51 20.15 -5.34
N VAL A 61 -11.96 19.00 -4.84
CA VAL A 61 -13.37 18.59 -5.00
C VAL A 61 -14.32 19.53 -4.23
N ALA A 62 -13.91 20.00 -3.04
CA ALA A 62 -14.69 20.95 -2.25
C ALA A 62 -14.86 22.29 -2.97
N VAL A 63 -13.79 22.85 -3.54
CA VAL A 63 -13.88 24.08 -4.36
C VAL A 63 -14.74 23.85 -5.59
N ARG A 64 -14.67 22.66 -6.21
CA ARG A 64 -15.53 22.30 -7.35
C ARG A 64 -17.01 22.23 -6.97
N GLY A 65 -17.33 21.92 -5.71
CA GLY A 65 -18.68 21.96 -5.15
C GLY A 65 -19.36 23.34 -5.19
N LEU A 66 -18.63 24.42 -5.43
CA LEU A 66 -19.21 25.75 -5.69
C LEU A 66 -20.13 25.76 -6.92
N GLU A 67 -20.00 24.81 -7.85
CA GLU A 67 -20.93 24.62 -8.96
C GLU A 67 -22.38 24.40 -8.49
N VAL A 68 -22.57 23.67 -7.39
CA VAL A 68 -23.89 23.47 -6.79
C VAL A 68 -24.44 24.80 -6.24
N VAL A 69 -23.58 25.59 -5.59
CA VAL A 69 -23.95 26.91 -5.03
C VAL A 69 -24.38 27.87 -6.14
N VAL A 70 -23.66 27.87 -7.27
CA VAL A 70 -24.00 28.67 -8.46
C VAL A 70 -25.35 28.23 -9.05
N VAL A 71 -25.58 26.92 -9.22
CA VAL A 71 -26.83 26.37 -9.77
C VAL A 71 -28.03 26.71 -8.88
N THR A 72 -27.88 26.66 -7.57
CA THR A 72 -28.95 27.03 -6.62
C THR A 72 -29.23 28.53 -6.55
N GLY A 73 -28.41 29.36 -7.22
CA GLY A 73 -28.54 30.81 -7.22
C GLY A 73 -28.08 31.49 -5.92
N LEU A 74 -27.48 30.76 -4.96
CA LEU A 74 -26.99 31.34 -3.72
C LEU A 74 -25.83 32.32 -3.96
N TRP A 75 -24.93 31.99 -4.89
CA TRP A 75 -23.81 32.86 -5.25
C TRP A 75 -23.46 32.75 -6.75
N PRO A 76 -24.19 33.45 -7.62
CA PRO A 76 -24.08 33.29 -9.08
C PRO A 76 -22.71 33.70 -9.68
N GLU A 77 -21.92 34.50 -8.96
CA GLU A 77 -20.65 35.06 -9.43
C GLU A 77 -19.42 34.21 -9.07
N ALA A 78 -19.60 33.06 -8.41
CA ALA A 78 -18.50 32.22 -7.93
C ALA A 78 -17.70 31.47 -9.03
N TRP A 79 -17.96 31.76 -10.31
CA TRP A 79 -17.30 31.11 -11.46
C TRP A 79 -15.77 31.16 -11.41
N SER A 80 -15.20 32.31 -11.02
CA SER A 80 -13.75 32.47 -10.91
C SER A 80 -13.13 31.61 -9.81
N LEU A 81 -13.89 31.34 -8.74
CA LEU A 81 -13.43 30.51 -7.62
C LEU A 81 -13.43 29.03 -7.99
N ILE A 82 -14.38 28.59 -8.83
CA ILE A 82 -14.41 27.21 -9.37
C ILE A 82 -13.11 26.91 -10.14
N ALA A 83 -12.55 27.87 -10.88
CA ALA A 83 -11.28 27.68 -11.59
C ALA A 83 -10.11 27.32 -10.65
N LEU A 84 -10.15 27.75 -9.38
CA LEU A 84 -9.12 27.51 -8.38
C LEU A 84 -9.02 26.04 -7.95
N SER A 85 -9.98 25.18 -8.31
CA SER A 85 -9.88 23.75 -7.97
C SER A 85 -8.86 22.97 -8.81
N GLY A 86 -8.41 23.49 -9.94
CA GLY A 86 -7.45 22.79 -10.82
C GLY A 86 -6.07 22.60 -10.18
N PRO A 87 -5.40 23.69 -9.73
CA PRO A 87 -4.04 23.60 -9.19
C PRO A 87 -3.88 22.63 -8.01
N PRO A 88 -4.78 22.57 -7.00
CA PRO A 88 -4.69 21.56 -5.95
C PRO A 88 -4.76 20.11 -6.46
N ALA A 89 -5.61 19.82 -7.45
CA ALA A 89 -5.67 18.48 -8.04
C ALA A 89 -4.38 18.09 -8.76
N VAL A 90 -3.82 19.00 -9.58
CA VAL A 90 -2.56 18.76 -10.28
C VAL A 90 -1.42 18.57 -9.28
N ALA A 91 -1.32 19.44 -8.28
CA ALA A 91 -0.31 19.34 -7.22
C ALA A 91 -0.41 18.01 -6.47
N ALA A 92 -1.62 17.55 -6.16
CA ALA A 92 -1.83 16.26 -5.51
C ALA A 92 -1.34 15.08 -6.36
N VAL A 93 -1.69 15.05 -7.65
CA VAL A 93 -1.27 13.97 -8.56
C VAL A 93 0.25 13.93 -8.69
N VAL A 94 0.90 15.10 -8.86
CA VAL A 94 2.36 15.20 -8.92
C VAL A 94 3.01 14.74 -7.62
N LEU A 95 2.49 15.19 -6.48
CA LEU A 95 3.01 14.81 -5.16
C LEU A 95 2.88 13.31 -4.90
N PHE A 96 1.75 12.72 -5.28
CA PHE A 96 1.51 11.29 -5.18
C PHE A 96 2.47 10.49 -6.07
N ALA A 97 2.60 10.88 -7.34
CA ALA A 97 3.51 10.24 -8.28
C ALA A 97 4.97 10.31 -7.81
N ALA A 98 5.39 11.46 -7.28
CA ALA A 98 6.72 11.61 -6.69
C ALA A 98 6.91 10.68 -5.48
N ASN A 99 5.93 10.59 -4.58
CA ASN A 99 5.98 9.71 -3.41
C ASN A 99 6.11 8.23 -3.80
N VAL A 100 5.34 7.80 -4.80
CA VAL A 100 5.42 6.44 -5.38
C VAL A 100 6.79 6.21 -6.03
N GLY A 101 7.24 7.12 -6.89
CA GLY A 101 8.51 7.00 -7.60
C GLY A 101 9.71 6.93 -6.65
N MET A 102 9.70 7.73 -5.58
CA MET A 102 10.75 7.69 -4.55
C MET A 102 10.69 6.42 -3.71
N THR A 103 9.48 5.89 -3.43
CA THR A 103 9.31 4.60 -2.75
C THR A 103 9.88 3.44 -3.56
N LEU A 104 9.72 3.48 -4.89
CA LEU A 104 10.28 2.50 -5.82
C LEU A 104 11.81 2.59 -5.95
N ARG A 105 12.37 3.80 -5.83
CA ARG A 105 13.83 4.06 -5.91
C ARG A 105 14.56 3.81 -4.59
N GLY A 106 13.84 3.71 -3.47
CA GLY A 106 14.43 3.45 -2.16
C GLY A 106 15.26 2.16 -2.17
N PRO A 107 16.45 2.13 -1.52
CA PRO A 107 17.20 0.89 -1.34
C PRO A 107 16.25 -0.13 -0.73
N ARG A 108 16.02 -1.26 -1.41
CA ARG A 108 15.18 -2.36 -0.89
C ARG A 108 15.53 -2.52 0.57
N GLY A 109 14.57 -2.22 1.45
CA GLY A 109 14.78 -2.16 2.88
C GLY A 109 15.53 -3.41 3.28
N ALA A 110 16.84 -3.27 3.48
CA ALA A 110 17.61 -4.19 4.28
C ALA A 110 17.07 -3.92 5.69
N VAL A 111 15.89 -4.50 5.97
CA VAL A 111 15.31 -4.66 7.31
C VAL A 111 16.51 -4.80 8.21
N GLU A 112 16.67 -3.85 9.14
CA GLU A 112 17.79 -3.76 10.08
C GLU A 112 18.32 -5.16 10.32
N ARG A 113 19.36 -5.48 9.55
CA ARG A 113 19.89 -6.82 9.49
C ARG A 113 20.65 -6.89 10.79
N THR A 114 20.02 -7.35 11.87
CA THR A 114 20.79 -8.13 12.81
C THR A 114 21.37 -9.23 11.93
N PRO A 115 22.69 -9.23 11.67
CA PRO A 115 23.28 -10.23 10.82
C PRO A 115 23.22 -11.53 11.61
N VAL A 116 22.07 -12.19 11.56
CA VAL A 116 22.02 -13.62 11.78
C VAL A 116 22.73 -14.15 10.55
N ALA A 117 24.05 -14.36 10.70
CA ALA A 117 24.95 -14.83 9.66
C ALA A 117 24.69 -16.32 9.32
N SER A 118 23.41 -16.72 9.26
CA SER A 118 23.01 -18.05 8.85
C SER A 118 22.48 -17.98 7.41
N ASP A 119 22.99 -18.86 6.55
CA ASP A 119 22.44 -19.15 5.22
C ASP A 119 20.94 -19.52 5.27
N LEU A 120 20.44 -19.98 6.43
CA LEU A 120 19.04 -20.36 6.64
C LEU A 120 18.06 -19.18 6.64
N ALA A 121 18.49 -17.99 7.07
CA ALA A 121 17.60 -16.84 7.21
C ALA A 121 17.04 -16.37 5.86
N ASP A 122 17.89 -16.44 4.83
CA ASP A 122 17.56 -15.98 3.46
C ASP A 122 17.16 -17.15 2.55
N ALA A 123 17.22 -18.40 3.03
CA ALA A 123 16.74 -19.55 2.32
C ALA A 123 15.19 -19.52 2.17
N PRO A 124 14.64 -20.00 1.04
CA PRO A 124 13.21 -20.26 0.91
C PRO A 124 12.75 -21.21 2.01
N VAL A 125 11.57 -20.94 2.59
CA VAL A 125 11.00 -21.79 3.66
C VAL A 125 10.87 -23.25 3.19
N LEU A 126 10.61 -23.47 1.89
CA LEU A 126 10.54 -24.81 1.31
C LEU A 126 11.81 -25.63 1.53
N ARG A 127 13.00 -25.02 1.41
CA ARG A 127 14.30 -25.69 1.61
C ARG A 127 14.50 -26.11 3.06
N LEU A 128 13.88 -25.40 4.00
CA LEU A 128 13.97 -25.73 5.43
C LEU A 128 13.10 -26.93 5.79
N LEU A 129 12.09 -27.25 4.99
CA LEU A 129 11.21 -28.40 5.21
C LEU A 129 11.88 -29.74 4.93
N ASP A 130 13.02 -29.74 4.24
CA ASP A 130 13.86 -30.92 4.05
C ASP A 130 14.52 -31.36 5.37
N ILE A 131 14.59 -30.47 6.37
CA ILE A 131 15.12 -30.77 7.71
C ILE A 131 14.03 -31.48 8.52
N PRO A 132 14.31 -32.68 9.08
CA PRO A 132 13.33 -33.42 9.87
C PRO A 132 12.90 -32.61 11.10
N GLY A 133 11.59 -32.49 11.31
CA GLY A 133 11.00 -31.74 12.44
C GLY A 133 10.83 -30.23 12.23
N ALA A 134 11.38 -29.65 11.15
CA ALA A 134 11.26 -28.22 10.88
C ALA A 134 9.82 -27.79 10.60
N LEU A 135 9.02 -28.63 9.95
CA LEU A 135 7.60 -28.35 9.69
C LEU A 135 6.81 -28.12 10.99
N ASN A 136 6.95 -29.03 11.97
CA ASN A 136 6.24 -28.95 13.24
C ASN A 136 6.68 -27.73 14.05
N LEU A 137 7.98 -27.41 14.00
CA LEU A 137 8.53 -26.23 14.63
C LEU A 137 7.98 -24.94 14.04
N LEU A 138 7.94 -24.84 12.71
CA LEU A 138 7.42 -23.65 12.02
C LEU A 138 5.91 -23.50 12.23
N VAL A 139 5.13 -24.58 12.12
CA VAL A 139 3.70 -24.54 12.39
C VAL A 139 3.44 -24.14 13.84
N GLY A 140 4.17 -24.71 14.80
CA GLY A 140 4.09 -24.35 16.22
C GLY A 140 4.53 -22.92 16.53
N ALA A 141 5.41 -22.34 15.71
CA ALA A 141 5.85 -20.94 15.82
C ALA A 141 4.83 -19.94 15.22
N GLY A 142 3.77 -20.39 14.57
CA GLY A 142 2.73 -19.53 13.98
C GLY A 142 2.72 -19.47 12.45
N PHE A 143 3.54 -20.27 11.76
CA PHE A 143 3.48 -20.45 10.31
C PHE A 143 2.35 -21.40 9.89
N THR A 144 1.14 -21.14 10.38
CA THR A 144 -0.05 -22.00 10.19
C THR A 144 -0.40 -22.35 8.74
N PRO A 145 -0.16 -21.49 7.71
CA PRO A 145 -0.43 -21.89 6.32
C PRO A 145 0.40 -23.09 5.84
N LEU A 146 1.53 -23.39 6.47
CA LEU A 146 2.37 -24.54 6.13
C LEU A 146 1.74 -25.88 6.55
N ALA A 147 0.74 -25.88 7.43
CA ALA A 147 0.02 -27.09 7.79
C ALA A 147 -0.82 -27.64 6.63
N ASN A 148 -1.25 -26.77 5.70
CA ASN A 148 -1.97 -27.19 4.50
C ASN A 148 -0.96 -27.57 3.39
N PRO A 149 -0.99 -28.81 2.86
CA PRO A 149 -0.05 -29.26 1.84
C PRO A 149 -0.04 -28.41 0.56
N MET A 150 -1.20 -27.91 0.12
CA MET A 150 -1.30 -27.09 -1.10
C MET A 150 -0.72 -25.69 -0.91
N LEU A 151 -1.01 -25.06 0.23
CA LEU A 151 -0.44 -23.75 0.56
C LEU A 151 1.06 -23.84 0.82
N ARG A 152 1.52 -24.94 1.42
CA ARG A 152 2.93 -25.24 1.61
C ARG A 152 3.70 -25.32 0.29
N ALA A 153 3.16 -26.02 -0.71
CA ALA A 153 3.83 -26.19 -2.01
C ALA A 153 3.97 -24.87 -2.81
N THR A 154 3.07 -23.91 -2.58
CA THR A 154 3.00 -22.64 -3.31
C THR A 154 3.70 -21.50 -2.56
N VAL A 155 3.37 -21.29 -1.29
CA VAL A 155 3.87 -20.17 -0.48
C VAL A 155 5.31 -20.39 -0.04
N ALA A 156 5.66 -21.60 0.41
CA ALA A 156 6.98 -21.87 0.98
C ALA A 156 8.12 -21.73 -0.05
N ARG A 157 7.81 -21.88 -1.34
CA ARG A 157 8.79 -21.74 -2.44
C ARG A 157 9.20 -20.29 -2.67
N ASN A 158 8.27 -19.36 -2.47
CA ASN A 158 8.41 -17.97 -2.90
C ASN A 158 8.73 -17.00 -1.75
N VAL A 159 8.72 -17.49 -0.50
CA VAL A 159 8.92 -16.68 0.70
C VAL A 159 10.12 -17.23 1.47
N THR A 160 11.06 -16.36 1.82
CA THR A 160 12.22 -16.71 2.67
C THR A 160 11.82 -16.78 4.15
N LEU A 161 12.62 -17.45 4.97
CA LEU A 161 12.35 -17.51 6.42
C LEU A 161 12.29 -16.10 7.03
N ARG A 162 13.23 -15.22 6.68
CA ARG A 162 13.25 -13.81 7.08
C ARG A 162 11.96 -13.10 6.69
N GLN A 163 11.52 -13.24 5.44
CA GLN A 163 10.31 -12.59 4.95
C GLN A 163 9.06 -13.15 5.64
N ALA A 164 9.02 -14.45 5.91
CA ALA A 164 7.92 -15.08 6.63
C ALA A 164 7.84 -14.56 8.09
N CYS A 165 8.98 -14.47 8.79
CA CYS A 165 9.08 -13.89 10.13
C CYS A 165 8.60 -12.44 10.16
N TYR A 166 9.02 -11.62 9.18
CA TYR A 166 8.59 -10.23 9.04
C TYR A 166 7.07 -10.11 8.88
N LEU A 167 6.48 -10.88 7.97
CA LEU A 167 5.03 -10.86 7.70
C LEU A 167 4.19 -11.27 8.92
N LYS A 168 4.73 -12.11 9.80
CA LYS A 168 4.06 -12.59 11.01
C LYS A 168 4.43 -11.83 12.28
N GLY A 169 5.39 -10.91 12.22
CA GLY A 169 5.91 -10.22 13.40
C GLY A 169 6.63 -11.15 14.38
N ILE A 170 7.23 -12.25 13.91
CA ILE A 170 7.95 -13.24 14.73
C ILE A 170 9.44 -12.87 14.74
N PRO A 171 10.12 -12.85 15.91
CA PRO A 171 11.55 -12.60 15.96
C PRO A 171 12.33 -13.72 15.25
N LEU A 172 13.15 -13.33 14.28
CA LEU A 172 13.92 -14.24 13.43
C LEU A 172 15.04 -15.01 14.19
N PRO A 173 15.85 -14.39 15.06
CA PRO A 173 16.98 -15.07 15.71
C PRO A 173 16.63 -16.39 16.44
N PRO A 174 15.59 -16.45 17.29
CA PRO A 174 15.26 -17.70 18.00
C PRO A 174 14.71 -18.80 17.08
N ILE A 175 14.17 -18.45 15.92
CA ILE A 175 13.70 -19.45 14.95
C ILE A 175 14.88 -20.05 14.20
N VAL A 176 15.84 -19.22 13.79
CA VAL A 176 17.05 -19.69 13.12
C VAL A 176 17.83 -20.64 14.03
N GLU A 177 18.09 -20.26 15.28
CA GLU A 177 18.82 -21.08 16.25
C GLU A 177 18.19 -22.47 16.44
N LYS A 178 16.85 -22.53 16.53
CA LYS A 178 16.14 -23.80 16.67
C LYS A 178 16.25 -24.68 15.42
N ILE A 179 16.21 -24.09 14.22
CA ILE A 179 16.34 -24.85 12.97
C ILE A 179 17.78 -25.34 12.78
N GLU A 180 18.78 -24.54 13.14
CA GLU A 180 20.19 -24.96 13.16
C GLU A 180 20.40 -26.13 14.14
N GLY A 181 19.79 -26.07 15.33
CA GLY A 181 19.80 -27.17 16.29
C GLY A 181 19.15 -28.46 15.76
N LEU A 182 18.10 -28.35 14.92
CA LEU A 182 17.51 -29.52 14.25
C LEU A 182 18.43 -30.07 13.16
N LYS A 183 19.05 -29.21 12.36
CA LYS A 183 19.99 -29.59 11.31
C LYS A 183 21.19 -30.35 11.88
N ALA A 184 21.75 -29.87 13.00
CA ALA A 184 22.89 -30.50 13.67
C ALA A 184 22.57 -31.86 14.31
N ARG A 185 21.30 -32.13 14.65
CA ARG A 185 20.85 -33.43 15.17
C ARG A 185 20.58 -34.47 14.06
N ALA A 186 20.46 -34.01 12.82
CA ALA A 186 20.14 -34.82 11.66
C ALA A 186 21.36 -35.19 10.80
N SER A 187 22.51 -34.56 11.06
CA SER A 187 23.83 -34.86 10.49
C SER A 187 24.60 -35.85 11.36
#